data_AF-A0A2H9PCF9-F1
#
_entry.id   AF-A0A2H9PCF9-F1
#
_cell.length_a   1.000
_cell.length_b   1.000
_cell.length_c   1.000
_cell.angle_alpha   90.00
_cell.angle_beta   90.00
_cell.angle_gamma   90.00
#
_symmetry.space_group_name_H-M   'P 1'
#
loop_
_entity.id
_entity.type
_entity.pdbx_description
1 polymer ?
#
loop_
_entity_poly.entity_id
_entity_poly.type
_entity_poly.pdbx_seq_one_letter_code
_entity_poly.pdbx_strand_id
1 'polypeptide(L)'
;MLKHFEINNLELYIGILFDKGDRPATIANDKSAGFYSSSKEGFKLLIKRLKKSGNKVSVSSLDTKNLIVEGRLKNLELNFCVGALYGNDITTKLFRKGFPITDLLLLKYDDMWLSQLCCIEERAILLKYGKNCTTIIKEIMAKDSKARGFYNNLIEREGDEKSLNAIIDYFLKAYKNLFTDNFIPVGKTIEIHLADVVQILAAAES
;
A
#
# COMPACT_ATOMS: atom_id res chain seq x y z
N MET A 1 -14.48 7.39 -18.76
CA MET A 1 -14.31 6.80 -17.42
C MET A 1 -13.65 7.78 -16.45
N LEU A 2 -12.38 8.16 -16.60
CA LEU A 2 -11.71 9.10 -15.65
C LEU A 2 -12.42 10.45 -15.49
N LYS A 3 -12.81 11.08 -16.61
CA LYS A 3 -13.56 12.35 -16.60
C LYS A 3 -14.94 12.27 -15.92
N HIS A 4 -15.57 11.09 -15.89
CA HIS A 4 -16.86 10.90 -15.22
C HIS A 4 -16.71 10.96 -13.68
N PHE A 5 -15.54 10.59 -13.17
CA PHE A 5 -15.19 10.69 -11.76
C PHE A 5 -14.46 12.01 -11.42
N GLU A 6 -14.49 12.99 -12.33
CA GLU A 6 -13.82 14.29 -12.17
C GLU A 6 -12.30 14.18 -11.94
N ILE A 7 -11.70 13.07 -12.39
CA ILE A 7 -10.25 12.86 -12.30
C ILE A 7 -9.59 13.61 -13.45
N ASN A 8 -8.96 14.73 -13.11
CA ASN A 8 -8.29 15.62 -14.06
C ASN A 8 -6.76 15.56 -14.01
N ASN A 9 -6.20 14.84 -13.03
CA ASN A 9 -4.75 14.71 -12.83
C ASN A 9 -4.38 13.23 -12.65
N LEU A 10 -3.30 12.81 -13.31
CA LEU A 10 -2.70 11.48 -13.18
C LEU A 10 -1.24 11.60 -12.75
N GLU A 11 -0.90 11.04 -11.61
CA GLU A 11 0.48 10.97 -11.12
C GLU A 11 0.97 9.51 -11.22
N LEU A 12 2.13 9.28 -11.83
CA LEU A 12 2.78 7.97 -11.90
C LEU A 12 4.25 8.09 -11.54
N TYR A 13 4.66 7.45 -10.46
CA TYR A 13 6.03 7.51 -9.99
C TYR A 13 6.67 6.14 -9.91
N ILE A 14 7.95 6.06 -10.26
CA ILE A 14 8.82 5.00 -9.77
C ILE A 14 9.38 5.46 -8.42
N GLY A 15 9.21 4.64 -7.38
CA GLY A 15 9.76 4.90 -6.05
C GLY A 15 11.09 4.19 -5.87
N ILE A 16 12.12 4.92 -5.48
CA ILE A 16 13.41 4.37 -5.03
C ILE A 16 13.48 4.63 -3.54
N LEU A 17 13.16 3.61 -2.73
CA LEU A 17 12.92 3.78 -1.30
C LEU A 17 14.24 3.86 -0.51
N PHE A 18 15.11 2.87 -0.69
CA PHE A 18 16.35 2.71 0.08
C PHE A 18 17.57 2.62 -0.85
N ASP A 19 18.72 3.08 -0.36
CA ASP A 19 20.02 2.88 -1.00
C ASP A 19 20.64 1.51 -0.61
N LYS A 20 21.81 1.20 -1.17
CA LYS A 20 22.53 -0.06 -0.88
C LYS A 20 22.96 -0.25 0.58
N GLY A 21 22.86 0.79 1.40
CA GLY A 21 23.17 0.74 2.83
C GLY A 21 21.93 0.88 3.70
N ASP A 22 20.75 0.53 3.17
CA ASP A 22 19.45 0.55 3.85
C ASP A 22 19.03 1.92 4.41
N ARG A 23 19.59 3.01 3.86
CA ARG A 23 19.20 4.38 4.21
C ARG A 23 18.21 4.91 3.19
N PRO A 24 17.39 5.93 3.52
CA PRO A 24 16.53 6.60 2.55
C PRO A 24 17.32 7.00 1.31
N ALA A 25 16.84 6.57 0.14
CA ALA A 25 17.57 6.80 -1.10
C ALA A 25 17.63 8.29 -1.43
N THR A 26 18.73 8.70 -2.05
CA THR A 26 18.89 10.04 -2.62
C THR A 26 19.45 9.93 -4.02
N ILE A 27 19.20 10.93 -4.87
CA ILE A 27 19.81 11.02 -6.21
C ILE A 27 21.35 11.00 -6.11
N ALA A 28 21.93 11.57 -5.05
CA ALA A 28 23.38 11.59 -4.87
C ALA A 28 23.94 10.17 -4.66
N ASN A 29 23.30 9.38 -3.79
CA ASN A 29 23.72 8.00 -3.51
C ASN A 29 23.45 7.09 -4.72
N ASP A 30 22.34 7.31 -5.43
CA ASP A 30 22.00 6.56 -6.64
C ASP A 30 23.00 6.80 -7.78
N LYS A 31 23.53 8.03 -7.87
CA LYS A 31 24.62 8.39 -8.79
C LYS A 31 25.94 7.74 -8.42
N SER A 32 26.33 7.79 -7.15
CA SER A 32 27.61 7.20 -6.70
C SER A 32 27.59 5.67 -6.83
N ALA A 33 26.43 5.04 -6.67
CA ALA A 33 26.23 3.61 -6.87
C ALA A 33 26.11 3.18 -8.35
N GLY A 34 26.04 4.14 -9.28
CA GLY A 34 26.01 3.91 -10.73
C GLY A 34 24.63 3.57 -11.33
N PHE A 35 23.55 3.64 -10.56
CA PHE A 35 22.20 3.26 -11.02
C PHE A 35 21.44 4.40 -11.69
N TYR A 36 21.69 5.64 -11.28
CA TYR A 36 21.03 6.83 -11.82
C TYR A 36 21.16 6.97 -13.34
N SER A 37 22.28 6.51 -13.92
CA SER A 37 22.53 6.52 -15.37
C SER A 37 21.48 5.69 -16.12
N SER A 38 21.17 4.49 -15.62
CA SER A 38 20.14 3.60 -16.19
C SER A 38 18.75 4.24 -16.11
N SER A 39 18.38 4.81 -14.96
CA SER A 39 17.12 5.54 -14.78
C SER A 39 17.01 6.72 -15.74
N LYS A 40 18.11 7.44 -15.97
CA LYS A 40 18.19 8.55 -16.92
C LYS A 40 17.99 8.10 -18.36
N GLU A 41 18.54 6.96 -18.77
CA GLU A 41 18.30 6.39 -20.10
C GLU A 41 16.84 5.97 -20.29
N GLY A 42 16.24 5.31 -19.29
CA GLY A 42 14.81 5.00 -19.28
C GLY A 42 13.94 6.26 -19.40
N PHE A 43 14.30 7.32 -18.68
CA PHE A 43 13.61 8.61 -18.76
C PHE A 43 13.75 9.25 -20.15
N LYS A 44 14.94 9.24 -20.76
CA LYS A 44 15.12 9.71 -22.16
C LYS A 44 14.23 8.94 -23.13
N LEU A 45 14.10 7.62 -22.97
CA LEU A 45 13.22 6.80 -23.80
C LEU A 45 11.75 7.21 -23.63
N LEU A 46 11.30 7.45 -22.39
CA LEU A 46 9.96 7.98 -22.11
C LEU A 46 9.72 9.30 -22.85
N ILE A 47 10.63 10.27 -22.72
CA ILE A 47 10.50 11.57 -23.39
C ILE A 47 10.45 11.40 -24.91
N LYS A 48 11.28 10.53 -25.49
CA LYS A 48 11.26 10.22 -26.92
C LYS A 48 9.90 9.65 -27.35
N ARG A 49 9.30 8.77 -26.55
CA ARG A 49 7.95 8.22 -26.81
C ARG A 49 6.89 9.31 -26.72
N LEU A 50 6.90 10.14 -25.69
CA LEU A 50 5.95 11.25 -25.52
C LEU A 50 6.00 12.22 -26.70
N LYS A 51 7.20 12.59 -27.17
CA LYS A 51 7.38 13.45 -28.36
C LYS A 51 6.88 12.79 -29.65
N LYS A 52 7.03 11.47 -29.80
CA LYS A 52 6.51 10.72 -30.94
C LYS A 52 4.98 10.59 -30.95
N SER A 53 4.32 10.78 -29.81
CA SER A 53 2.85 10.76 -29.71
C SER A 53 2.16 11.92 -30.43
N GLY A 54 2.93 12.84 -31.03
CA GLY A 54 2.44 13.95 -31.83
C GLY A 54 1.52 14.86 -31.03
N ASN A 55 0.39 15.26 -31.62
CA ASN A 55 -0.52 16.22 -31.01
C ASN A 55 -1.34 15.67 -29.83
N LYS A 56 -1.28 14.36 -29.55
CA LYS A 56 -2.06 13.73 -28.45
C LYS A 56 -1.56 14.13 -27.07
N VAL A 57 -0.29 14.53 -26.97
CA VAL A 57 0.40 14.84 -25.72
C VAL A 57 1.07 16.20 -25.84
N SER A 58 0.89 17.07 -24.85
CA SER A 58 1.70 18.28 -24.69
C SER A 58 2.54 18.16 -23.42
N VAL A 59 3.85 18.28 -23.54
CA VAL A 59 4.77 18.36 -22.39
C VAL A 59 4.85 19.82 -21.96
N SER A 60 4.57 20.11 -20.70
CA SER A 60 4.61 21.46 -20.10
C SER A 60 5.90 21.70 -19.31
N SER A 61 6.41 20.68 -18.62
CA SER A 61 7.61 20.77 -17.80
C SER A 61 8.47 19.51 -17.94
N LEU A 62 9.78 19.70 -17.87
CA LEU A 62 10.76 18.63 -17.95
C LEU A 62 11.92 18.88 -16.98
N ASP A 63 11.96 18.12 -15.89
CA ASP A 63 13.07 18.11 -14.94
C ASP A 63 13.94 16.87 -15.19
N THR A 64 15.03 17.08 -15.91
CA THR A 64 15.98 16.01 -16.22
C THR A 64 16.87 15.60 -15.06
N LYS A 65 16.95 16.40 -13.99
CA LYS A 65 17.73 16.08 -12.79
C LYS A 65 16.95 15.13 -11.91
N ASN A 66 15.69 15.45 -11.63
CA ASN A 66 14.79 14.64 -10.81
C ASN A 66 14.03 13.57 -11.62
N LEU A 67 14.25 13.54 -12.95
CA LEU A 67 13.60 12.58 -13.87
C LEU A 67 12.07 12.71 -13.85
N ILE A 68 11.57 13.95 -13.85
CA ILE A 68 10.13 14.26 -13.81
C ILE A 68 9.71 14.93 -15.12
N VAL A 69 8.59 14.50 -15.67
CA VAL A 69 7.93 15.12 -16.82
C VAL A 69 6.47 15.39 -16.49
N GLU A 70 6.02 16.59 -16.84
CA GLU A 70 4.63 16.99 -16.69
C GLU A 70 4.05 17.36 -18.04
N GLY A 71 2.76 17.17 -18.18
CA GLY A 71 2.08 17.51 -19.41
C GLY A 71 0.59 17.27 -19.35
N ARG A 72 -0.01 17.24 -20.55
CA ARG A 72 -1.44 17.01 -20.73
C ARG A 72 -1.70 16.03 -21.87
N LEU A 73 -2.57 15.07 -21.62
CA LEU A 73 -3.17 14.21 -22.62
C LEU A 73 -4.37 14.98 -23.20
N LYS A 74 -4.20 15.59 -24.38
CA LYS A 74 -5.19 16.52 -24.94
C LYS A 74 -6.55 15.86 -25.17
N ASN A 75 -6.56 14.62 -25.65
CA ASN A 75 -7.78 13.89 -25.97
C ASN A 75 -8.65 13.57 -24.75
N LEU A 76 -8.05 13.52 -23.57
CA LEU A 76 -8.73 13.21 -22.31
C LEU A 76 -8.86 14.44 -21.40
N GLU A 77 -8.32 15.59 -21.85
CA GLU A 77 -8.15 16.81 -21.05
C GLU A 77 -7.41 16.59 -19.71
N LEU A 78 -6.67 15.48 -19.60
CA LEU A 78 -6.05 14.99 -18.37
C LEU A 78 -4.61 15.50 -18.22
N ASN A 79 -4.29 16.14 -17.10
CA ASN A 79 -2.92 16.47 -16.77
C ASN A 79 -2.20 15.23 -16.26
N PHE A 80 -0.91 15.10 -16.57
CA PHE A 80 -0.09 14.02 -16.03
C PHE A 80 1.21 14.55 -15.44
N CYS A 81 1.70 13.86 -14.41
CA CYS A 81 3.05 13.97 -13.88
C CYS A 81 3.63 12.56 -13.80
N VAL A 82 4.76 12.32 -14.47
CA VAL A 82 5.45 11.04 -14.44
C VAL A 82 6.89 11.25 -14.02
N GLY A 83 7.41 10.46 -13.09
CA GLY A 83 8.83 10.56 -12.75
C GLY A 83 9.35 9.61 -11.71
N ALA A 84 10.51 9.95 -11.14
CA ALA A 84 11.11 9.22 -10.04
C ALA A 84 10.96 9.97 -8.72
N LEU A 85 10.75 9.23 -7.64
CA LEU A 85 10.76 9.74 -6.26
C LEU A 85 11.80 8.97 -5.46
N TYR A 86 12.49 9.68 -4.56
CA TYR A 86 13.59 9.12 -3.77
C TYR A 86 13.31 9.27 -2.28
N GLY A 87 13.47 8.17 -1.55
CA GLY A 87 13.36 8.14 -0.08
C GLY A 87 12.09 8.82 0.42
N ASN A 88 12.27 9.85 1.26
CA ASN A 88 11.16 10.54 1.95
C ASN A 88 10.23 11.34 1.00
N ASP A 89 10.62 11.57 -0.26
CA ASP A 89 9.72 12.20 -1.24
C ASP A 89 8.53 11.30 -1.56
N ILE A 90 8.71 9.98 -1.43
CA ILE A 90 7.68 8.97 -1.70
C ILE A 90 6.52 9.13 -0.73
N THR A 91 6.79 9.26 0.58
CA THR A 91 5.74 9.36 1.59
C THR A 91 4.92 10.64 1.40
N THR A 92 5.62 11.75 1.13
CA THR A 92 5.00 13.05 0.85
C THR A 92 4.08 12.98 -0.36
N LYS A 93 4.47 12.29 -1.43
CA LYS A 93 3.65 12.19 -2.64
C LYS A 93 2.52 11.19 -2.52
N LEU A 94 2.77 10.00 -1.96
CA LEU A 94 1.80 8.91 -1.87
C LEU A 94 0.71 9.17 -0.82
N PHE A 95 1.10 9.61 0.38
CA PHE A 95 0.18 9.80 1.51
C PHE A 95 -0.24 11.25 1.71
N ARG A 96 0.32 12.19 0.92
CA ARG A 96 0.14 13.63 1.11
C ARG A 96 0.54 14.10 2.52
N LYS A 97 1.46 13.36 3.16
CA LYS A 97 1.99 13.61 4.50
C LYS A 97 3.48 13.30 4.50
N GLY A 98 4.29 14.21 5.03
CA GLY A 98 5.73 14.02 5.15
C GLY A 98 6.07 13.20 6.40
N PHE A 99 6.64 12.02 6.22
CA PHE A 99 7.23 11.20 7.28
C PHE A 99 8.38 10.36 6.72
N PRO A 100 9.31 9.86 7.55
CA PRO A 100 10.44 9.07 7.07
C PRO A 100 10.02 7.83 6.27
N ILE A 101 10.71 7.52 5.19
CA ILE A 101 10.44 6.31 4.38
C ILE A 101 10.69 5.03 5.16
N THR A 102 11.55 5.09 6.19
CA THR A 102 11.81 4.00 7.13
C THR A 102 10.56 3.58 7.89
N ASP A 103 9.59 4.49 8.08
CA ASP A 103 8.32 4.14 8.72
C ASP A 103 7.54 3.16 7.85
N LEU A 104 7.76 3.11 6.53
CA LEU A 104 7.12 2.12 5.66
C LEU A 104 7.57 0.67 5.94
N LEU A 105 8.63 0.47 6.72
CA LEU A 105 9.08 -0.84 7.16
C LEU A 105 8.32 -1.33 8.41
N LEU A 106 7.53 -0.47 9.05
CA LEU A 106 6.73 -0.82 10.22
C LEU A 106 5.49 -1.61 9.77
N LEU A 107 5.02 -2.52 10.64
CA LEU A 107 3.80 -3.31 10.40
C LEU A 107 2.61 -2.45 9.95
N LYS A 108 2.51 -1.22 10.50
CA LYS A 108 1.48 -0.23 10.17
C LYS A 108 1.37 0.11 8.68
N TYR A 109 2.47 0.02 7.94
CA TYR A 109 2.55 0.35 6.53
C TYR A 109 2.90 -0.86 5.67
N ASP A 110 3.04 -2.04 6.28
CA ASP A 110 3.26 -3.27 5.57
C ASP A 110 2.00 -3.67 4.78
N ASP A 111 2.19 -4.22 3.59
CA ASP A 111 1.15 -4.69 2.69
C ASP A 111 -0.11 -3.80 2.59
N MET A 112 0.08 -2.50 2.37
CA MET A 112 -1.02 -1.52 2.22
C MET A 112 -2.08 -1.92 1.19
N TRP A 113 -1.69 -2.60 0.11
CA TRP A 113 -2.63 -3.05 -0.91
C TRP A 113 -3.52 -4.19 -0.42
N LEU A 114 -2.94 -5.14 0.32
CA LEU A 114 -3.70 -6.18 1.00
C LEU A 114 -4.66 -5.54 2.01
N SER A 115 -4.17 -4.57 2.79
CA SER A 115 -4.99 -3.80 3.74
C SER A 115 -6.20 -3.15 3.08
N GLN A 116 -6.02 -2.50 1.94
CA GLN A 116 -7.13 -1.89 1.20
C GLN A 116 -8.13 -2.93 0.66
N LEU A 117 -7.64 -4.01 0.05
CA LEU A 117 -8.49 -5.07 -0.49
C LEU A 117 -9.32 -5.73 0.61
N CYS A 118 -8.68 -6.12 1.71
CA CYS A 118 -9.36 -6.73 2.84
C CYS A 118 -10.35 -5.75 3.50
N CYS A 119 -10.03 -4.45 3.62
CA CYS A 119 -11.00 -3.46 4.09
C CYS A 119 -12.25 -3.35 3.21
N ILE A 120 -12.09 -3.44 1.88
CA ILE A 120 -13.21 -3.44 0.93
C ILE A 120 -14.06 -4.70 1.11
N GLU A 121 -13.42 -5.88 1.20
CA GLU A 121 -14.08 -7.16 1.44
C GLU A 121 -14.88 -7.14 2.75
N GLU A 122 -14.24 -6.77 3.85
CA GLU A 122 -14.85 -6.69 5.18
C GLU A 122 -16.00 -5.68 5.23
N ARG A 123 -15.89 -4.56 4.51
CA ARG A 123 -16.99 -3.59 4.37
C ARG A 123 -18.16 -4.17 3.60
N ALA A 124 -17.91 -4.86 2.49
CA ALA A 124 -18.97 -5.46 1.68
C ALA A 124 -19.74 -6.53 2.48
N ILE A 125 -19.02 -7.38 3.22
CA ILE A 125 -19.59 -8.40 4.10
C ILE A 125 -20.43 -7.74 5.20
N LEU A 126 -19.89 -6.71 5.88
CA LEU A 126 -20.61 -5.99 6.93
C LEU A 126 -21.91 -5.36 6.42
N LEU A 127 -21.88 -4.73 5.24
CA LEU A 127 -23.07 -4.12 4.64
C LEU A 127 -24.13 -5.15 4.27
N LYS A 128 -23.71 -6.35 3.84
CA LYS A 128 -24.62 -7.41 3.40
C LYS A 128 -25.24 -8.17 4.56
N TYR A 129 -24.48 -8.47 5.61
CA TYR A 129 -24.90 -9.38 6.68
C TYR A 129 -25.03 -8.71 8.06
N GLY A 130 -24.68 -7.42 8.18
CA GLY A 130 -24.68 -6.70 9.45
C GLY A 130 -23.58 -7.13 10.42
N LYS A 131 -22.70 -8.06 10.03
CA LYS A 131 -21.55 -8.54 10.80
C LYS A 131 -20.43 -8.99 9.87
N ASN A 132 -19.18 -8.98 10.35
CA ASN A 132 -17.99 -9.44 9.61
C ASN A 132 -16.91 -9.93 10.59
N CYS A 133 -15.80 -10.46 10.07
CA CYS A 133 -14.71 -10.97 10.91
C CYS A 133 -14.11 -9.89 11.81
N THR A 134 -13.95 -8.66 11.30
CA THR A 134 -13.43 -7.50 12.03
C THR A 134 -14.22 -7.22 13.30
N THR A 135 -15.55 -7.16 13.20
CA THR A 135 -16.43 -6.89 14.34
C THR A 135 -16.42 -8.05 15.33
N ILE A 136 -16.42 -9.30 14.86
CA ILE A 136 -16.31 -10.49 15.70
C ILE A 136 -15.00 -10.50 16.49
N ILE A 137 -13.86 -10.26 15.83
CA ILE A 137 -12.55 -10.23 16.48
C ILE A 137 -12.51 -9.15 17.56
N LYS A 138 -13.01 -7.94 17.27
CA LYS A 138 -13.11 -6.86 18.29
C LYS A 138 -13.98 -7.26 19.48
N GLU A 139 -15.12 -7.91 19.24
CA GLU A 139 -15.99 -8.42 20.32
C GLU A 139 -15.30 -9.49 21.17
N ILE A 140 -14.54 -10.39 20.55
CA ILE A 140 -13.75 -11.42 21.24
C ILE A 140 -12.68 -10.74 22.10
N MET A 141 -11.87 -9.85 21.53
CA MET A 141 -10.79 -9.17 22.24
C MET A 141 -11.29 -8.32 23.42
N ALA A 142 -12.51 -7.78 23.34
CA ALA A 142 -13.12 -7.02 24.42
C ALA A 142 -13.58 -7.89 25.61
N LYS A 143 -13.83 -9.19 25.39
CA LYS A 143 -14.41 -10.11 26.40
C LYS A 143 -13.42 -11.15 26.90
N ASP A 144 -12.41 -11.49 26.10
CA ASP A 144 -11.44 -12.54 26.36
C ASP A 144 -10.03 -11.96 26.50
N SER A 145 -9.55 -11.91 27.74
CA SER A 145 -8.22 -11.41 28.06
C SER A 145 -7.10 -12.29 27.47
N LYS A 146 -7.35 -13.58 27.25
CA LYS A 146 -6.37 -14.49 26.63
C LYS A 146 -6.26 -14.22 25.13
N ALA A 147 -7.38 -14.05 24.43
CA ALA A 147 -7.39 -13.56 23.05
C ALA A 147 -6.61 -12.25 22.92
N ARG A 148 -6.89 -11.29 23.82
CA ARG A 148 -6.20 -10.00 23.84
C ARG A 148 -4.71 -10.13 24.12
N GLY A 149 -4.29 -11.06 24.98
CA GLY A 149 -2.89 -11.36 25.24
C GLY A 149 -2.14 -11.87 24.00
N PHE A 150 -2.73 -12.80 23.24
CA PHE A 150 -2.15 -13.25 21.97
C PHE A 150 -2.04 -12.10 20.96
N TYR A 151 -3.07 -11.25 20.90
CA TYR A 151 -3.09 -10.10 20.01
C TYR A 151 -2.06 -9.01 20.36
N ASN A 152 -1.88 -8.71 21.65
CA ASN A 152 -0.82 -7.80 22.09
C ASN A 152 0.57 -8.34 21.74
N ASN A 153 0.80 -9.64 21.93
CA ASN A 153 2.07 -10.28 21.55
C ASN A 153 2.30 -10.20 20.03
N LEU A 154 1.26 -10.29 19.20
CA LEU A 154 1.38 -10.08 17.75
C LEU A 154 1.86 -8.65 17.42
N ILE A 155 1.28 -7.64 18.07
CA ILE A 155 1.68 -6.23 17.89
C ILE A 155 3.14 -6.02 18.34
N GLU A 156 3.49 -6.49 19.55
CA GLU A 156 4.84 -6.35 20.12
C GLU A 156 5.92 -7.04 19.27
N ARG A 157 5.54 -8.01 18.45
CA ARG A 157 6.42 -8.76 17.56
C ARG A 157 6.35 -8.32 16.11
N GLU A 158 5.69 -7.19 15.81
CA GLU A 158 5.57 -6.63 14.47
C GLU A 158 4.98 -7.64 13.46
N GLY A 159 3.96 -8.41 13.87
CA GLY A 159 3.22 -9.25 12.94
C GLY A 159 3.89 -10.58 12.57
N ASP A 160 4.89 -11.03 13.33
CA ASP A 160 5.63 -12.25 13.01
C ASP A 160 4.74 -13.49 12.84
N GLU A 161 5.13 -14.39 11.93
CA GLU A 161 4.31 -15.55 11.55
C GLU A 161 3.94 -16.44 12.74
N LYS A 162 4.83 -16.60 13.73
CA LYS A 162 4.56 -17.48 14.88
C LYS A 162 3.50 -16.88 15.80
N SER A 163 3.56 -15.58 16.08
CA SER A 163 2.54 -14.93 16.90
C SER A 163 1.20 -14.83 16.16
N LEU A 164 1.21 -14.64 14.83
CA LEU A 164 0.02 -14.67 14.00
C LEU A 164 -0.66 -16.05 14.03
N ASN A 165 0.10 -17.11 13.74
CA ASN A 165 -0.45 -18.47 13.78
C ASN A 165 -1.02 -18.82 15.15
N ALA A 166 -0.36 -18.38 16.24
CA ALA A 166 -0.85 -18.63 17.59
C ALA A 166 -2.23 -17.99 17.87
N ILE A 167 -2.49 -16.77 17.40
CA ILE A 167 -3.80 -16.14 17.59
C ILE A 167 -4.86 -16.75 16.67
N ILE A 168 -4.51 -17.08 15.43
CA ILE A 168 -5.44 -17.72 14.48
C ILE A 168 -5.86 -19.11 14.99
N ASP A 169 -4.91 -19.92 15.43
CA ASP A 169 -5.18 -21.22 16.05
C ASP A 169 -6.09 -21.08 17.27
N TYR A 170 -5.87 -20.05 18.08
CA TYR A 170 -6.73 -19.77 19.24
C TYR A 170 -8.16 -19.42 18.82
N PHE A 171 -8.34 -18.54 17.84
CA PHE A 171 -9.65 -18.18 17.31
C PHE A 171 -10.37 -19.37 16.68
N LEU A 172 -9.68 -20.20 15.91
CA LEU A 172 -10.28 -21.38 15.29
C LEU A 172 -10.58 -22.50 16.29
N LYS A 173 -9.85 -22.59 17.40
CA LYS A 173 -10.13 -23.57 18.44
C LYS A 173 -11.29 -23.16 19.35
N ALA A 174 -11.35 -21.88 19.73
CA ALA A 174 -12.30 -21.39 20.74
C ALA A 174 -13.56 -20.74 20.16
N TYR A 175 -13.48 -20.18 18.94
CA TYR A 175 -14.50 -19.28 18.39
C TYR A 175 -14.89 -19.58 16.94
N LYS A 176 -14.50 -20.73 16.37
CA LYS A 176 -14.76 -21.07 14.96
C LYS A 176 -16.24 -20.92 14.55
N ASN A 177 -17.17 -21.24 15.44
CA ASN A 177 -18.60 -21.11 15.18
C ASN A 177 -19.08 -19.67 14.97
N LEU A 178 -18.32 -18.67 15.40
CA LEU A 178 -18.63 -17.26 15.17
C LEU A 178 -18.27 -16.81 13.75
N PHE A 179 -17.29 -17.46 13.12
CA PHE A 179 -16.76 -17.13 11.80
C PHE A 179 -17.42 -17.99 10.73
N THR A 180 -18.66 -17.63 10.37
CA THR A 180 -19.42 -18.38 9.37
C THR A 180 -18.85 -18.22 7.95
N ASP A 181 -19.03 -19.22 7.09
CA ASP A 181 -18.55 -19.20 5.69
C ASP A 181 -19.05 -17.99 4.89
N ASN A 182 -20.22 -17.43 5.25
CA ASN A 182 -20.77 -16.22 4.63
C ASN A 182 -19.90 -14.97 4.86
N PHE A 183 -19.03 -14.99 5.87
CA PHE A 183 -18.11 -13.91 6.20
C PHE A 183 -16.73 -14.11 5.56
N ILE A 184 -16.55 -15.15 4.75
CA ILE A 184 -15.27 -15.43 4.09
C ILE A 184 -15.39 -15.05 2.61
N PRO A 185 -14.49 -14.20 2.09
CA PRO A 185 -14.47 -13.86 0.67
C PRO A 185 -14.31 -15.09 -0.22
N VAL A 186 -14.92 -15.04 -1.40
CA VAL A 186 -14.83 -16.13 -2.39
C VAL A 186 -13.37 -16.39 -2.75
N GLY A 187 -12.95 -17.64 -2.63
CA GLY A 187 -11.58 -18.06 -2.97
C GLY A 187 -10.58 -17.98 -1.81
N LYS A 188 -10.99 -17.54 -0.61
CA LYS A 188 -10.18 -17.59 0.62
C LYS A 188 -10.63 -18.71 1.54
N THR A 189 -9.71 -19.26 2.31
CA THR A 189 -10.05 -20.10 3.48
C THR A 189 -10.27 -19.21 4.69
N ILE A 190 -10.93 -19.76 5.72
CA ILE A 190 -11.15 -19.05 6.98
C ILE A 190 -9.83 -18.66 7.65
N GLU A 191 -8.83 -19.54 7.63
CA GLU A 191 -7.50 -19.30 8.20
C GLU A 191 -6.84 -18.07 7.56
N ILE A 192 -6.81 -18.04 6.22
CA ILE A 192 -6.17 -16.96 5.45
C ILE A 192 -6.91 -15.65 5.69
N HIS A 193 -8.25 -15.66 5.61
CA HIS A 193 -9.01 -14.43 5.78
C HIS A 193 -8.89 -13.88 7.20
N LEU A 194 -8.90 -14.73 8.22
CA LEU A 194 -8.67 -14.30 9.60
C LEU A 194 -7.26 -13.75 9.80
N ALA A 195 -6.24 -14.38 9.20
CA ALA A 195 -4.86 -13.87 9.24
C ALA A 195 -4.76 -12.46 8.66
N ASP A 196 -5.33 -12.22 7.46
CA ASP A 196 -5.37 -10.91 6.82
C ASP A 196 -6.04 -9.87 7.75
N VAL A 197 -7.23 -10.18 8.26
CA VAL A 197 -8.01 -9.26 9.11
C VAL A 197 -7.27 -8.95 10.42
N VAL A 198 -6.67 -9.96 11.05
CA VAL A 198 -5.93 -9.79 12.30
C VAL A 198 -4.68 -8.93 12.10
N GLN A 199 -3.91 -9.17 11.04
CA GLN A 199 -2.73 -8.36 10.73
C GLN A 199 -3.09 -6.89 10.49
N ILE A 200 -4.17 -6.63 9.74
CA ILE A 200 -4.63 -5.26 9.47
C ILE A 200 -5.09 -4.55 10.75
N LEU A 201 -5.80 -5.28 11.62
CA LEU A 201 -6.20 -4.73 12.91
C LEU A 201 -4.99 -4.41 13.79
N ALA A 202 -4.01 -5.32 13.84
CA ALA A 202 -2.78 -5.12 14.60
C ALA A 202 -2.00 -3.90 14.09
N ALA A 203 -1.83 -3.77 12.77
CA ALA A 203 -1.21 -2.63 12.11
C ALA A 203 -1.92 -1.29 12.43
N ALA A 204 -3.25 -1.30 12.51
CA ALA A 204 -4.03 -0.10 12.85
C ALA A 204 -3.89 0.31 14.32
N GLU A 205 -3.59 -0.63 15.21
CA GLU A 205 -3.47 -0.41 16.65
C GLU A 205 -2.02 -0.18 17.13
N SER A 206 -1.03 -0.57 16.33
CA SER A 206 0.40 -0.25 16.52
C SER A 206 0.73 1.23 16.36
#